data_AF-A0A7X7NA77-F1
#
_entry.id   AF-A0A7X7NA77-F1
#
_cell.length_a   1.000
_cell.length_b   1.000
_cell.length_c   1.000
_cell.angle_alpha   90.00
_cell.angle_beta   90.00
_cell.angle_gamma   90.00
#
_symmetry.space_group_name_H-M   'P 1'
#
loop_
_entity.id
_entity.type
_entity.pdbx_description
1 polymer ?
#
loop_
_entity_poly.entity_id
_entity_poly.type
_entity_poly.pdbx_seq_one_letter_code
_entity_poly.pdbx_strand_id
1 'polypeptide(L)'
;MVTLYDFEAGLWGVSMSYGFGRINLNQDRKFVKSGRRSLKLEPCFASGSRSVMRLSFTSSKLGFDYPGLHNKSCLLADIYSVDSAQIEFGLYFSNDFRKGSSPTVVALRPGWNRVEFDIPLEKLQFHYSLEDARGMTIGFSQGGQGIPPVVYLDNVGFATRTTQLKPIQITLKNTDAVKEIADFEDPIQEHAFMYSNGGGLIPLLQVVEASQFGVKAPSGSKMLRIVIYPKKSEGMTWTQINLAEGLLKAVNLKQYLDKLDQYELKLNIYQKSDHSLLLELNPYYSGDKQNWAGIKTKKGEWVEFKKPLAHFKDYIESPQRFAFAWIDYIGPEELCEYYIDNIRLEKISAKP
;
A
#
# COMPACT_ATOMS: atom_id res chain seq x y z
N MET A 1 -4.10 18.97 -21.84
CA MET A 1 -3.77 19.01 -20.40
C MET A 1 -4.90 19.72 -19.68
N VAL A 2 -5.27 19.25 -18.50
CA VAL A 2 -6.21 19.94 -17.61
C VAL A 2 -5.42 20.47 -16.42
N THR A 3 -5.44 21.78 -16.18
CA THR A 3 -4.85 22.40 -14.98
C THR A 3 -5.89 22.43 -13.87
N LEU A 4 -5.52 21.94 -12.69
CA LEU A 4 -6.33 21.98 -11.48
C LEU A 4 -5.87 23.11 -10.55
N TYR A 5 -4.56 23.32 -10.43
CA TYR A 5 -3.99 24.34 -9.55
C TYR A 5 -2.93 25.17 -10.27
N ASP A 6 -3.27 26.44 -10.53
CA ASP A 6 -2.36 27.52 -10.93
C ASP A 6 -2.11 28.52 -9.77
N PHE A 7 -2.79 28.32 -8.63
CA PHE A 7 -2.70 29.13 -7.41
C PHE A 7 -3.12 30.60 -7.56
N GLU A 8 -3.74 30.99 -8.68
CA GLU A 8 -4.25 32.35 -8.88
C GLU A 8 -5.39 32.68 -7.91
N ALA A 9 -6.26 31.69 -7.68
CA ALA A 9 -7.37 31.78 -6.72
C ALA A 9 -6.97 31.58 -5.25
N GLY A 10 -5.68 31.36 -4.97
CA GLY A 10 -5.12 31.18 -3.63
C GLY A 10 -4.89 29.73 -3.22
N LEU A 11 -4.99 29.45 -1.91
CA LEU A 11 -4.65 28.15 -1.31
C LEU A 11 -5.83 27.16 -1.21
N TRP A 12 -6.91 27.38 -1.98
CA TRP A 12 -8.08 26.51 -1.90
C TRP A 12 -7.74 25.07 -2.31
N GLY A 13 -8.22 24.09 -1.54
CA GLY A 13 -7.96 22.67 -1.82
C GLY A 13 -6.54 22.20 -1.50
N VAL A 14 -5.70 23.06 -0.90
CA VAL A 14 -4.39 22.70 -0.35
C VAL A 14 -4.57 22.29 1.11
N SER A 15 -4.04 21.11 1.47
CA SER A 15 -3.93 20.70 2.88
C SER A 15 -2.55 20.10 3.14
N MET A 16 -2.10 20.11 4.40
CA MET A 16 -0.78 19.60 4.78
C MET A 16 -0.82 18.82 6.08
N SER A 17 0.14 17.91 6.26
CA SER A 17 0.36 17.22 7.52
C SER A 17 0.86 18.21 8.57
N TYR A 18 0.60 17.92 9.85
CA TYR A 18 1.02 18.77 10.98
C TYR A 18 2.53 19.08 10.97
N GLY A 19 3.35 18.11 10.55
CA GLY A 19 4.81 18.24 10.44
C GLY A 19 5.31 18.79 9.11
N PHE A 20 4.45 19.27 8.20
CA PHE A 20 4.90 19.73 6.89
C PHE A 20 5.86 20.92 6.96
N GLY A 21 5.67 21.87 7.88
CA GLY A 21 6.36 23.16 7.82
C GLY A 21 5.43 24.24 7.30
N ARG A 22 5.81 24.95 6.23
CA ARG A 22 5.06 26.13 5.75
C ARG A 22 4.73 26.05 4.26
N ILE A 23 3.52 26.51 3.92
CA ILE A 23 3.03 26.69 2.56
C ILE A 23 2.54 28.12 2.42
N ASN A 24 3.02 28.86 1.42
CA ASN A 24 2.59 30.24 1.16
C ASN A 24 2.35 30.48 -0.34
N LEU A 25 1.55 31.48 -0.67
CA LEU A 25 1.53 32.04 -2.02
C LEU A 25 2.80 32.86 -2.25
N ASN A 26 3.42 32.66 -3.40
CA ASN A 26 4.53 33.45 -3.91
C ASN A 26 4.05 34.36 -5.04
N GLN A 27 4.60 35.57 -5.12
CA GLN A 27 4.37 36.52 -6.21
C GLN A 27 5.67 37.00 -6.87
N ASP A 28 6.83 36.52 -6.40
CA ASP A 28 8.10 36.80 -7.06
C ASP A 28 8.11 36.11 -8.44
N ARG A 29 8.20 36.94 -9.48
CA ARG A 29 8.16 36.54 -10.89
C ARG A 29 9.23 35.51 -11.25
N LYS A 30 10.37 35.49 -10.56
CA LYS A 30 11.41 34.49 -10.78
C LYS A 30 10.91 33.06 -10.54
N PHE A 31 9.96 32.90 -9.62
CA PHE A 31 9.46 31.60 -9.18
C PHE A 31 7.99 31.35 -9.58
N VAL A 32 7.47 32.11 -10.54
CA VAL A 32 6.12 31.96 -11.12
C VAL A 32 6.26 31.45 -12.55
N LYS A 33 5.67 30.28 -12.87
CA LYS A 33 5.76 29.70 -14.22
C LYS A 33 4.68 30.27 -15.13
N SER A 34 3.49 30.46 -14.59
CA SER A 34 2.35 31.05 -15.30
C SER A 34 1.57 32.00 -14.39
N GLY A 35 0.73 32.87 -14.96
CA GLY A 35 -0.11 33.75 -14.15
C GLY A 35 0.68 34.80 -13.37
N ARG A 36 0.36 34.98 -12.09
CA ARG A 36 0.96 35.95 -11.15
C ARG A 36 1.42 35.31 -9.86
N ARG A 37 1.02 34.07 -9.58
CA ARG A 37 1.24 33.37 -8.32
C ARG A 37 1.79 31.98 -8.55
N SER A 38 2.53 31.50 -7.57
CA SER A 38 2.91 30.11 -7.44
C SER A 38 2.83 29.70 -5.97
N LEU A 39 2.95 28.42 -5.67
CA LEU A 39 2.92 27.92 -4.31
C LEU A 39 4.35 27.69 -3.79
N LYS A 40 4.79 28.46 -2.79
CA LYS A 40 6.06 28.22 -2.10
C LYS A 40 5.90 27.14 -1.04
N LEU A 41 6.74 26.11 -1.12
CA LEU A 41 6.80 24.98 -0.19
C LEU A 41 8.09 25.05 0.62
N GLU A 42 7.95 25.08 1.94
CA GLU A 42 9.05 25.13 2.91
C GLU A 42 8.87 23.96 3.88
N PRO A 43 9.27 22.74 3.48
CA PRO A 43 9.11 21.55 4.29
C PRO A 43 9.90 21.65 5.61
N CYS A 44 9.44 20.96 6.65
CA CYS A 44 10.13 20.83 7.93
C CYS A 44 10.43 19.36 8.19
N PHE A 45 11.69 19.05 8.46
CA PHE A 45 12.11 17.71 8.80
C PHE A 45 12.07 17.48 10.32
N ALA A 46 10.91 17.69 10.93
CA ALA A 46 10.70 17.32 12.33
C ALA A 46 10.90 15.80 12.51
N SER A 47 11.63 15.41 13.56
CA SER A 47 12.12 14.04 13.76
C SER A 47 10.99 13.00 13.65
N GLY A 48 11.20 12.01 12.77
CA GLY A 48 10.30 10.87 12.60
C GLY A 48 9.01 11.15 11.81
N SER A 49 8.85 12.33 11.20
CA SER A 49 7.64 12.65 10.42
C SER A 49 7.94 13.01 8.97
N ARG A 50 7.10 12.49 8.06
CA ARG A 50 7.14 12.83 6.64
C ARG A 50 6.40 14.15 6.42
N SER A 51 7.06 15.10 5.76
CA SER A 51 6.43 16.34 5.31
C SER A 51 5.58 16.02 4.09
N VAL A 52 4.25 16.01 4.21
CA VAL A 52 3.33 15.72 3.10
C VAL A 52 2.23 16.77 2.97
N MET A 53 2.02 17.27 1.77
CA MET A 53 0.85 18.06 1.39
C MET A 53 -0.07 17.28 0.45
N ARG A 54 -1.34 17.69 0.37
CA ARG A 54 -2.36 17.10 -0.50
C ARG A 54 -3.03 18.16 -1.36
N LEU A 55 -3.32 17.76 -2.58
CA LEU A 55 -4.14 18.48 -3.54
C LEU A 55 -5.29 17.55 -3.95
N SER A 56 -6.53 18.02 -3.83
CA SER A 56 -7.72 17.25 -4.21
C SER A 56 -7.98 17.28 -5.71
N PHE A 57 -8.59 16.23 -6.23
CA PHE A 57 -9.09 16.23 -7.60
C PHE A 57 -10.49 16.84 -7.74
N THR A 58 -11.09 17.26 -6.63
CA THR A 58 -12.41 17.91 -6.61
C THR A 58 -12.35 19.20 -5.80
N SER A 59 -12.91 20.29 -6.32
CA SER A 59 -13.02 21.56 -5.62
C SER A 59 -14.14 22.42 -6.22
N SER A 60 -15.25 22.56 -5.48
CA SER A 60 -16.34 23.47 -5.87
C SER A 60 -15.89 24.93 -5.91
N LYS A 61 -14.93 25.32 -5.06
CA LYS A 61 -14.38 26.69 -5.03
C LYS A 61 -13.51 27.02 -6.23
N LEU A 62 -12.83 26.01 -6.80
CA LEU A 62 -11.98 26.17 -7.98
C LEU A 62 -12.68 25.72 -9.26
N GLY A 63 -13.91 25.24 -9.18
CA GLY A 63 -14.75 24.91 -10.34
C GLY A 63 -14.36 23.63 -11.07
N PHE A 64 -13.69 22.67 -10.41
CA PHE A 64 -13.35 21.38 -11.01
C PHE A 64 -13.86 20.20 -10.20
N ASP A 65 -14.23 19.13 -10.89
CA ASP A 65 -14.70 17.88 -10.31
C ASP A 65 -14.18 16.70 -11.14
N TYR A 66 -13.04 16.16 -10.74
CA TYR A 66 -12.39 15.01 -11.41
C TYR A 66 -12.24 13.85 -10.41
N PRO A 67 -13.34 13.23 -9.96
CA PRO A 67 -13.25 12.09 -9.05
C PRO A 67 -12.57 10.91 -9.74
N GLY A 68 -11.74 10.18 -8.99
CA GLY A 68 -11.08 8.98 -9.46
C GLY A 68 -10.02 9.19 -10.55
N LEU A 69 -9.55 8.08 -11.14
CA LEU A 69 -8.40 8.08 -12.08
C LEU A 69 -8.62 7.35 -13.42
N HIS A 70 -9.85 6.94 -13.74
CA HIS A 70 -10.17 6.03 -14.87
C HIS A 70 -9.57 6.39 -16.23
N ASN A 71 -9.42 7.69 -16.53
CA ASN A 71 -8.94 8.20 -17.83
C ASN A 71 -7.70 9.11 -17.73
N LYS A 72 -7.01 9.10 -16.59
CA LYS A 72 -5.86 9.99 -16.33
C LYS A 72 -4.56 9.20 -16.41
N SER A 73 -3.64 9.57 -17.30
CA SER A 73 -2.36 8.85 -17.46
C SER A 73 -1.34 9.25 -16.40
N CYS A 74 -1.33 10.54 -16.11
CA CYS A 74 -0.15 11.18 -15.57
C CYS A 74 -0.57 12.47 -14.87
N LEU A 75 0.02 12.68 -13.70
CA LEU A 75 -0.03 13.97 -13.00
C LEU A 75 1.12 14.84 -13.48
N LEU A 76 0.81 16.08 -13.79
CA LEU A 76 1.76 17.05 -14.26
C LEU A 76 1.92 18.16 -13.23
N ALA A 77 3.15 18.62 -13.03
CA ALA A 77 3.45 19.77 -12.20
C ALA A 77 4.68 20.50 -12.73
N ASP A 78 4.66 21.84 -12.66
CA ASP A 78 5.87 22.64 -12.82
C ASP A 78 6.45 22.93 -11.44
N ILE A 79 7.70 22.54 -11.22
CA ILE A 79 8.39 22.72 -9.93
C ILE A 79 9.70 23.46 -10.16
N TYR A 80 9.83 24.64 -9.55
CA TYR A 80 11.10 25.33 -9.42
C TYR A 80 11.80 24.85 -8.15
N SER A 81 13.04 24.37 -8.27
CA SER A 81 13.88 24.04 -7.12
C SER A 81 15.05 25.03 -7.03
N VAL A 82 15.33 25.54 -5.84
CA VAL A 82 16.49 26.44 -5.65
C VAL A 82 17.79 25.66 -5.83
N ASP A 83 17.86 24.47 -5.23
CA ASP A 83 18.97 23.53 -5.28
C ASP A 83 18.52 22.18 -5.83
N SER A 84 19.45 21.23 -6.00
CA SER A 84 19.06 19.85 -6.27
C SER A 84 18.26 19.29 -5.09
N ALA A 85 17.14 18.64 -5.37
CA ALA A 85 16.25 18.11 -4.34
C ALA A 85 15.63 16.79 -4.78
N GLN A 86 15.03 16.07 -3.83
CA GLN A 86 14.14 14.95 -4.13
C GLN A 86 12.74 15.29 -3.63
N ILE A 87 11.75 14.98 -4.45
CA ILE A 87 10.34 15.18 -4.12
C ILE A 87 9.59 13.87 -4.34
N GLU A 88 8.57 13.64 -3.54
CA GLU A 88 7.81 12.40 -3.53
C GLU A 88 6.39 12.65 -4.00
N PHE A 89 5.96 11.94 -5.03
CA PHE A 89 4.60 11.98 -5.53
C PHE A 89 3.84 10.72 -5.14
N GLY A 90 2.59 10.87 -4.73
CA GLY A 90 1.71 9.75 -4.42
C GLY A 90 0.25 10.12 -4.59
N LEU A 91 -0.63 9.17 -4.29
CA LEU A 91 -2.08 9.32 -4.35
C LEU A 91 -2.69 9.02 -3.00
N TYR A 92 -3.80 9.66 -2.66
CA TYR A 92 -4.58 9.31 -1.48
C TYR A 92 -6.01 8.95 -1.87
N PHE A 93 -6.50 7.88 -1.23
CA PHE A 93 -7.83 7.30 -1.47
C PHE A 93 -8.78 7.57 -0.29
N SER A 94 -8.25 8.12 0.81
CA SER A 94 -9.03 8.48 2.00
C SER A 94 -8.52 9.77 2.64
N ASN A 95 -9.31 10.35 3.54
CA ASN A 95 -8.91 11.56 4.27
C ASN A 95 -7.77 11.30 5.29
N ASP A 96 -7.38 10.05 5.56
CA ASP A 96 -6.22 9.71 6.38
C ASP A 96 -4.93 9.80 5.54
N PHE A 97 -4.01 10.70 5.91
CA PHE A 97 -2.71 10.90 5.25
C PHE A 97 -1.82 9.66 5.22
N ARG A 98 -2.09 8.67 6.09
CA ARG A 98 -1.34 7.40 6.15
C ARG A 98 -1.85 6.36 5.15
N LYS A 99 -3.01 6.61 4.54
CA LYS A 99 -3.69 5.69 3.61
C LYS A 99 -3.63 6.25 2.19
N GLY A 100 -2.44 6.14 1.60
CA GLY A 100 -2.15 6.52 0.22
C GLY A 100 -1.22 5.51 -0.44
N SER A 101 -1.02 5.66 -1.74
CA SER A 101 -0.06 4.84 -2.47
C SER A 101 1.36 5.04 -1.95
N SER A 102 2.20 4.02 -2.13
CA SER A 102 3.65 4.20 -2.00
C SER A 102 4.09 5.35 -2.91
N PRO A 103 4.93 6.28 -2.43
CA PRO A 103 5.35 7.40 -3.24
C PRO A 103 6.39 7.01 -4.28
N THR A 104 6.40 7.72 -5.39
CA THR A 104 7.50 7.73 -6.36
C THR A 104 8.39 8.94 -6.10
N VAL A 105 9.69 8.70 -5.98
CA VAL A 105 10.70 9.74 -5.78
C VAL A 105 11.13 10.29 -7.14
N VAL A 106 11.14 11.60 -7.27
CA VAL A 106 11.61 12.34 -8.46
C VAL A 106 12.76 13.25 -8.03
N ALA A 107 13.89 13.15 -8.72
CA ALA A 107 15.02 14.07 -8.53
C ALA A 107 14.78 15.37 -9.30
N LEU A 108 14.92 16.50 -8.61
CA LEU A 108 14.81 17.84 -9.16
C LEU A 108 16.21 18.43 -9.38
N ARG A 109 16.37 19.14 -10.50
CA ARG A 109 17.55 19.97 -10.75
C ARG A 109 17.27 21.40 -10.29
N PRO A 110 18.31 22.20 -9.94
CA PRO A 110 18.14 23.63 -9.76
C PRO A 110 17.44 24.27 -10.96
N GLY A 111 16.47 25.15 -10.71
CA GLY A 111 15.63 25.78 -11.74
C GLY A 111 14.28 25.07 -11.94
N TRP A 112 13.62 25.36 -13.07
CA TRP A 112 12.32 24.79 -13.43
C TRP A 112 12.44 23.35 -13.92
N ASN A 113 11.64 22.47 -13.32
CA ASN A 113 11.46 21.09 -13.71
C ASN A 113 10.00 20.90 -14.13
N ARG A 114 9.79 20.28 -15.29
CA ARG A 114 8.48 19.72 -15.63
C ARG A 114 8.45 18.30 -15.10
N VAL A 115 7.63 18.05 -14.08
CA VAL A 115 7.48 16.71 -13.53
C VAL A 115 6.26 16.04 -14.12
N GLU A 116 6.49 14.87 -14.68
CA GLU A 116 5.46 13.96 -15.16
C GLU A 116 5.48 12.73 -14.26
N PHE A 117 4.45 12.61 -13.42
CA PHE A 117 4.27 11.46 -12.56
C PHE A 117 3.34 10.48 -13.25
N ASP A 118 3.95 9.46 -13.85
CA ASP A 118 3.23 8.31 -14.38
C ASP A 118 2.58 7.56 -13.24
N ILE A 119 1.24 7.54 -13.26
CA ILE A 119 0.48 6.84 -12.25
C ILE A 119 0.61 5.33 -12.57
N PRO A 120 1.14 4.50 -11.66
CA PRO A 120 1.27 3.05 -11.88
C PRO A 120 -0.08 2.37 -11.68
N LEU A 121 -1.04 2.68 -12.56
CA LEU A 121 -2.45 2.31 -12.43
C LEU A 121 -2.65 0.79 -12.31
N GLU A 122 -1.81 0.00 -12.98
CA GLU A 122 -1.82 -1.46 -12.85
C GLU A 122 -1.46 -1.90 -11.42
N LYS A 123 -0.45 -1.30 -10.79
CA LYS A 123 -0.14 -1.64 -9.38
C LYS A 123 -1.23 -1.14 -8.43
N LEU A 124 -1.82 0.02 -8.73
CA LEU A 124 -2.83 0.63 -7.87
C LEU A 124 -4.17 -0.09 -7.92
N GLN A 125 -4.64 -0.52 -9.09
CA GLN A 125 -5.91 -1.24 -9.25
C GLN A 125 -5.94 -2.56 -8.47
N PHE A 126 -4.76 -3.15 -8.21
CA PHE A 126 -4.66 -4.35 -7.38
C PHE A 126 -4.98 -4.07 -5.92
N HIS A 127 -4.64 -2.87 -5.44
CA HIS A 127 -4.69 -2.50 -4.02
C HIS A 127 -5.82 -1.52 -3.66
N TYR A 128 -6.30 -0.74 -4.62
CA TYR A 128 -7.24 0.34 -4.43
C TYR A 128 -8.26 0.37 -5.55
N SER A 129 -9.49 0.78 -5.24
CA SER A 129 -10.40 1.26 -6.27
C SER A 129 -9.89 2.60 -6.82
N LEU A 130 -9.68 2.69 -8.13
CA LEU A 130 -9.34 3.96 -8.76
C LEU A 130 -10.47 4.99 -8.71
N GLU A 131 -11.72 4.57 -8.48
CA GLU A 131 -12.88 5.46 -8.27
C GLU A 131 -12.73 6.26 -6.98
N ASP A 132 -12.06 5.67 -5.99
CA ASP A 132 -11.90 6.26 -4.67
C ASP A 132 -10.70 7.20 -4.58
N ALA A 133 -9.93 7.39 -5.67
CA ALA A 133 -8.80 8.31 -5.66
C ALA A 133 -9.30 9.75 -5.48
N ARG A 134 -8.91 10.38 -4.37
CA ARG A 134 -9.39 11.71 -3.97
C ARG A 134 -8.45 12.84 -4.35
N GLY A 135 -7.18 12.51 -4.60
CA GLY A 135 -6.16 13.50 -4.91
C GLY A 135 -4.75 12.95 -4.90
N MET A 136 -3.79 13.87 -5.03
CA MET A 136 -2.37 13.58 -4.97
C MET A 136 -1.73 14.06 -3.67
N THR A 137 -0.64 13.40 -3.29
CA THR A 137 0.27 13.84 -2.25
C THR A 137 1.58 14.31 -2.86
N ILE A 138 2.11 15.42 -2.36
CA ILE A 138 3.46 15.87 -2.63
C ILE A 138 4.20 15.86 -1.29
N GLY A 139 5.31 15.15 -1.22
CA GLY A 139 6.04 14.93 0.02
C GLY A 139 7.54 15.11 -0.09
N PHE A 140 8.15 15.19 1.08
CA PHE A 140 9.60 15.27 1.28
C PHE A 140 9.97 14.32 2.41
N SER A 141 10.90 13.41 2.15
CA SER A 141 11.50 12.55 3.17
C SER A 141 12.85 13.10 3.60
N GLN A 142 13.24 12.80 4.84
CA GLN A 142 14.60 13.05 5.32
C GLN A 142 15.57 12.15 4.53
N GLY A 143 16.21 12.72 3.51
CA GLY A 143 17.37 12.11 2.84
C GLY A 143 18.70 12.27 3.60
N GLY A 144 18.66 12.66 4.88
CA GLY A 144 19.83 12.94 5.72
C GLY A 144 19.66 14.21 6.58
N GLN A 145 20.72 14.59 7.31
CA GLN A 145 20.83 15.77 8.20
C GLN A 145 20.80 17.13 7.46
N GLY A 146 20.16 17.19 6.29
CA GLY A 146 20.18 18.37 5.41
C GLY A 146 19.09 19.40 5.74
N ILE A 147 19.35 20.64 5.33
CA ILE A 147 18.34 21.71 5.31
C ILE A 147 17.23 21.31 4.32
N PRO A 148 15.94 21.35 4.70
CA PRO A 148 14.84 21.03 3.80
C PRO A 148 14.85 21.93 2.56
N PRO A 149 14.55 21.39 1.35
CA PRO A 149 14.60 22.17 0.13
C PRO A 149 13.44 23.17 0.08
N VAL A 150 13.71 24.40 -0.37
CA VAL A 150 12.64 25.34 -0.74
C VAL A 150 12.31 25.15 -2.21
N VAL A 151 11.05 24.82 -2.50
CA VAL A 151 10.57 24.64 -3.87
C VAL A 151 9.32 25.46 -4.14
N TYR A 152 9.05 25.74 -5.41
CA TYR A 152 7.86 26.46 -5.86
C TYR A 152 7.10 25.60 -6.85
N LEU A 153 5.80 25.43 -6.61
CA LEU A 153 4.91 24.58 -7.38
C LEU A 153 3.94 25.45 -8.18
N ASP A 154 3.70 25.09 -9.44
CA ASP A 154 2.78 25.76 -10.35
C ASP A 154 2.18 24.74 -11.35
N ASN A 155 1.07 25.10 -12.00
CA ASN A 155 0.41 24.35 -13.07
C ASN A 155 0.19 22.85 -12.79
N VAL A 156 -0.35 22.53 -11.61
CA VAL A 156 -0.64 21.14 -11.25
C VAL A 156 -1.87 20.67 -12.00
N GLY A 157 -1.80 19.51 -12.62
CA GLY A 157 -2.87 19.02 -13.46
C GLY A 157 -2.75 17.58 -13.91
N PHE A 158 -3.54 17.24 -14.92
CA PHE A 158 -3.55 15.93 -15.56
C PHE A 158 -3.19 16.02 -17.04
N ALA A 159 -2.41 15.03 -17.49
CA ALA A 159 -2.49 14.57 -18.87
C ALA A 159 -3.62 13.53 -19.01
N THR A 160 -4.35 13.61 -20.12
CA THR A 160 -5.39 12.62 -20.45
C THR A 160 -4.74 11.49 -21.23
N ARG A 161 -5.16 10.25 -20.92
CA ARG A 161 -4.69 9.06 -21.63
C ARG A 161 -5.52 8.90 -22.89
N THR A 162 -4.87 8.66 -24.03
CA THR A 162 -5.56 8.27 -25.27
C THR A 162 -5.91 6.79 -25.29
N THR A 163 -5.24 5.99 -24.46
CA THR A 163 -5.43 4.54 -24.37
C THR A 163 -6.22 4.16 -23.12
N GLN A 164 -7.26 3.34 -23.30
CA GLN A 164 -8.04 2.78 -22.19
C GLN A 164 -7.19 1.81 -21.36
N LEU A 165 -7.30 1.89 -20.04
CA LEU A 165 -6.74 0.89 -19.15
C LEU A 165 -7.41 -0.46 -19.41
N LYS A 166 -6.61 -1.51 -19.60
CA LYS A 166 -7.14 -2.86 -19.48
C LYS A 166 -7.36 -3.14 -17.99
N PRO A 167 -8.56 -3.56 -17.57
CA PRO A 167 -8.75 -4.06 -16.23
C PRO A 167 -7.74 -5.17 -15.97
N ILE A 168 -7.15 -5.14 -14.78
CA ILE A 168 -6.38 -6.28 -14.30
C ILE A 168 -7.31 -7.48 -14.19
N GLN A 169 -6.97 -8.53 -14.92
CA GLN A 169 -7.63 -9.81 -14.77
C GLN A 169 -6.86 -10.66 -13.76
N ILE A 170 -7.38 -10.75 -12.53
CA ILE A 170 -6.87 -11.70 -11.54
C ILE A 170 -7.47 -13.06 -11.85
N THR A 171 -6.62 -14.02 -12.23
CA THR A 171 -7.04 -15.39 -12.47
C THR A 171 -6.62 -16.24 -11.27
N LEU A 172 -7.59 -16.83 -10.59
CA LEU A 172 -7.36 -17.71 -9.44
C LEU A 172 -7.80 -19.11 -9.81
N LYS A 173 -7.01 -20.12 -9.47
CA LYS A 173 -7.43 -21.51 -9.61
C LYS A 173 -8.72 -21.73 -8.83
N ASN A 174 -9.73 -22.25 -9.54
CA ASN A 174 -11.06 -22.47 -9.00
C ASN A 174 -11.60 -23.79 -9.52
N THR A 175 -11.81 -24.74 -8.63
CA THR A 175 -12.41 -26.04 -8.88
C THR A 175 -13.52 -26.28 -7.86
N ASP A 176 -14.31 -27.34 -8.04
CA ASP A 176 -15.37 -27.70 -7.07
C ASP A 176 -14.83 -27.96 -5.65
N ALA A 177 -13.55 -28.35 -5.54
CA ALA A 177 -12.90 -28.70 -4.29
C ALA A 177 -12.00 -27.60 -3.73
N VAL A 178 -11.44 -26.71 -4.57
CA VAL A 178 -10.43 -25.74 -4.15
C VAL A 178 -10.67 -24.40 -4.81
N LYS A 179 -10.64 -23.34 -4.00
CA LYS A 179 -10.54 -21.95 -4.44
C LYS A 179 -9.24 -21.36 -3.93
N GLU A 180 -8.37 -21.01 -4.84
CA GLU A 180 -7.12 -20.32 -4.52
C GLU A 180 -7.40 -18.90 -4.01
N ILE A 181 -6.59 -18.48 -3.04
CA ILE A 181 -6.46 -17.10 -2.60
C ILE A 181 -5.11 -16.55 -3.05
N ALA A 182 -4.01 -17.28 -2.83
CA ALA A 182 -2.69 -16.99 -3.37
C ALA A 182 -1.78 -18.23 -3.32
N ASP A 183 -1.07 -18.51 -4.41
CA ASP A 183 0.04 -19.48 -4.50
C ASP A 183 1.33 -18.86 -5.07
N PHE A 184 1.30 -17.56 -5.36
CA PHE A 184 2.40 -16.72 -5.82
C PHE A 184 2.98 -17.07 -7.20
N GLU A 185 2.32 -17.92 -7.97
CA GLU A 185 2.76 -18.31 -9.31
C GLU A 185 2.40 -17.25 -10.37
N ASP A 186 1.20 -16.65 -10.26
CA ASP A 186 0.80 -15.53 -11.11
C ASP A 186 1.63 -14.28 -10.75
N PRO A 187 2.31 -13.63 -11.73
CA PRO A 187 3.11 -12.43 -11.50
C PRO A 187 2.37 -11.33 -10.73
N ILE A 188 1.04 -11.24 -10.85
CA ILE A 188 0.31 -10.21 -10.12
C ILE A 188 0.29 -10.41 -8.61
N GLN A 189 0.49 -11.65 -8.16
CA GLN A 189 0.54 -11.99 -6.74
C GLN A 189 1.85 -11.53 -6.07
N GLU A 190 2.83 -11.00 -6.83
CA GLU A 190 3.92 -10.18 -6.25
C GLU A 190 3.40 -8.99 -5.44
N HIS A 191 2.18 -8.54 -5.75
CA HIS A 191 1.50 -7.47 -5.05
C HIS A 191 0.43 -7.97 -4.07
N ALA A 192 0.29 -9.29 -3.87
CA ALA A 192 -0.76 -9.91 -3.06
C ALA A 192 -0.88 -9.33 -1.65
N PHE A 193 0.24 -8.92 -1.04
CA PHE A 193 0.28 -8.40 0.33
C PHE A 193 0.93 -7.02 0.42
N MET A 194 0.40 -6.18 1.31
CA MET A 194 0.99 -4.90 1.67
C MET A 194 1.05 -4.70 3.18
N TYR A 195 2.10 -4.06 3.67
CA TYR A 195 2.20 -3.62 5.06
C TYR A 195 1.13 -2.57 5.39
N SER A 196 0.37 -2.76 6.49
CA SER A 196 -0.45 -1.69 7.06
C SER A 196 0.24 -1.03 8.24
N ASN A 197 0.34 0.29 8.16
CA ASN A 197 0.95 1.13 9.17
C ASN A 197 0.24 1.03 10.53
N GLY A 198 0.87 0.34 11.48
CA GLY A 198 0.51 0.27 12.90
C GLY A 198 1.56 0.90 13.82
N GLY A 199 2.58 1.57 13.26
CA GLY A 199 3.74 2.08 14.02
C GLY A 199 4.83 1.03 14.31
N GLY A 200 4.68 -0.18 13.76
CA GLY A 200 5.70 -1.23 13.82
C GLY A 200 6.81 -1.05 12.76
N LEU A 201 7.80 -1.94 12.79
CA LEU A 201 8.86 -1.96 11.78
C LEU A 201 8.30 -2.45 10.44
N ILE A 202 8.76 -1.86 9.34
CA ILE A 202 8.35 -2.26 7.98
C ILE A 202 9.05 -3.60 7.66
N PRO A 203 8.31 -4.72 7.49
CA PRO A 203 8.91 -5.97 7.08
C PRO A 203 9.32 -5.92 5.61
N LEU A 204 10.30 -6.74 5.22
CA LEU A 204 10.54 -7.02 3.81
C LEU A 204 9.51 -8.06 3.35
N LEU A 205 8.78 -7.74 2.29
CA LEU A 205 7.87 -8.65 1.60
C LEU A 205 8.37 -8.85 0.18
N GLN A 206 8.57 -10.09 -0.22
CA GLN A 206 9.07 -10.42 -1.55
C GLN A 206 8.56 -11.79 -2.00
N VAL A 207 7.99 -11.88 -3.19
CA VAL A 207 7.79 -13.20 -3.82
C VAL A 207 9.13 -13.68 -4.38
N VAL A 208 9.51 -14.89 -4.03
CA VAL A 208 10.82 -15.47 -4.36
C VAL A 208 10.68 -16.88 -4.91
N GLU A 209 11.66 -17.31 -5.71
CA GLU A 209 11.80 -18.72 -6.08
C GLU A 209 12.28 -19.52 -4.86
N ALA A 210 11.55 -20.56 -4.49
CA ALA A 210 11.83 -21.31 -3.27
C ALA A 210 13.22 -21.99 -3.29
N SER A 211 13.66 -22.39 -4.48
CA SER A 211 14.97 -23.01 -4.72
C SER A 211 16.15 -22.09 -4.33
N GLN A 212 16.00 -20.77 -4.45
CA GLN A 212 17.04 -19.80 -4.08
C GLN A 212 17.33 -19.80 -2.57
N PHE A 213 16.38 -20.29 -1.77
CA PHE A 213 16.47 -20.33 -0.30
C PHE A 213 16.63 -21.74 0.26
N GLY A 214 16.82 -22.73 -0.63
CA GLY A 214 16.95 -24.15 -0.28
C GLY A 214 15.66 -24.73 0.30
N VAL A 215 14.50 -24.19 -0.09
CA VAL A 215 13.18 -24.66 0.35
C VAL A 215 12.41 -25.18 -0.86
N LYS A 216 11.55 -26.18 -0.66
CA LYS A 216 10.59 -26.63 -1.67
C LYS A 216 9.22 -26.03 -1.37
N ALA A 217 8.65 -25.28 -2.30
CA ALA A 217 7.32 -24.69 -2.14
C ALA A 217 6.22 -25.78 -2.09
N PRO A 218 5.21 -25.64 -1.22
CA PRO A 218 4.01 -26.48 -1.18
C PRO A 218 3.19 -26.45 -2.48
N SER A 219 3.14 -25.31 -3.16
CA SER A 219 2.55 -25.11 -4.49
C SER A 219 3.59 -24.52 -5.43
N GLY A 220 3.62 -24.98 -6.69
CA GLY A 220 4.50 -24.41 -7.73
C GLY A 220 5.99 -24.36 -7.35
N SER A 221 6.62 -23.22 -7.60
CA SER A 221 8.03 -22.94 -7.27
C SER A 221 8.25 -21.65 -6.48
N LYS A 222 7.25 -20.78 -6.37
CA LYS A 222 7.34 -19.48 -5.72
C LYS A 222 6.68 -19.47 -4.35
N MET A 223 7.06 -18.50 -3.52
CA MET A 223 6.50 -18.29 -2.19
C MET A 223 6.68 -16.85 -1.75
N LEU A 224 5.81 -16.37 -0.85
CA LEU A 224 6.00 -15.08 -0.20
C LEU A 224 7.02 -15.20 0.92
N ARG A 225 8.15 -14.51 0.78
CA ARG A 225 9.15 -14.29 1.82
C ARG A 225 8.77 -13.08 2.67
N ILE A 226 8.84 -13.25 3.99
CA ILE A 226 8.63 -12.22 5.00
C ILE A 226 9.88 -12.16 5.88
N VAL A 227 10.56 -11.01 5.89
CA VAL A 227 11.66 -10.75 6.83
C VAL A 227 11.24 -9.68 7.83
N ILE A 228 11.34 -10.03 9.10
CA ILE A 228 10.96 -9.19 10.24
C ILE A 228 12.24 -8.78 10.96
N TYR A 229 12.42 -7.48 11.13
CA TYR A 229 13.58 -6.88 11.78
C TYR A 229 13.33 -6.71 13.28
N PRO A 230 14.35 -6.90 14.14
CA PRO A 230 14.21 -6.66 15.58
C PRO A 230 14.10 -5.16 15.90
N LYS A 231 13.32 -4.82 16.91
CA LYS A 231 13.25 -3.44 17.44
C LYS A 231 14.38 -3.18 18.45
N LYS A 232 14.92 -1.96 18.42
CA LYS A 232 15.93 -1.47 19.38
C LYS A 232 15.33 -0.85 20.64
N SER A 233 14.06 -0.45 20.62
CA SER A 233 13.41 0.26 21.72
C SER A 233 12.24 -0.54 22.30
N GLU A 234 12.02 -0.34 23.60
CA GLU A 234 10.92 -0.92 24.34
C GLU A 234 9.55 -0.38 23.85
N GLY A 235 8.52 -1.23 23.93
CA GLY A 235 7.15 -0.89 23.54
C GLY A 235 6.57 -1.89 22.54
N MET A 236 5.42 -2.48 22.92
CA MET A 236 4.69 -3.44 22.12
C MET A 236 4.04 -2.75 20.93
N THR A 237 4.48 -3.10 19.72
CA THR A 237 3.84 -2.70 18.47
C THR A 237 3.41 -3.94 17.70
N TRP A 238 2.25 -3.83 17.06
CA TRP A 238 1.73 -4.89 16.20
C TRP A 238 2.02 -4.52 14.75
N THR A 239 2.77 -5.38 14.09
CA THR A 239 3.01 -5.28 12.65
C THR A 239 2.01 -6.17 11.93
N GLN A 240 1.46 -5.65 10.83
CA GLN A 240 0.45 -6.33 10.04
C GLN A 240 0.71 -6.19 8.55
N ILE A 241 0.48 -7.27 7.81
CA ILE A 241 0.42 -7.27 6.35
C ILE A 241 -0.98 -7.69 5.92
N ASN A 242 -1.49 -7.12 4.84
CA ASN A 242 -2.87 -7.32 4.39
C ASN A 242 -2.90 -7.81 2.96
N LEU A 243 -3.79 -8.75 2.70
CA LEU A 243 -4.18 -9.11 1.36
C LEU A 243 -4.73 -7.89 0.63
N ALA A 244 -4.31 -7.70 -0.61
CA ALA A 244 -4.77 -6.62 -1.45
C ALA A 244 -6.28 -6.70 -1.71
N GLU A 245 -6.94 -5.55 -1.79
CA GLU A 245 -8.39 -5.46 -1.94
C GLU A 245 -8.88 -6.11 -3.24
N GLY A 246 -8.15 -5.94 -4.34
CA GLY A 246 -8.49 -6.56 -5.63
C GLY A 246 -8.51 -8.09 -5.55
N LEU A 247 -7.53 -8.67 -4.87
CA LEU A 247 -7.44 -10.12 -4.66
C LEU A 247 -8.57 -10.61 -3.74
N LEU A 248 -8.85 -9.90 -2.64
CA LEU A 248 -9.96 -10.21 -1.74
C LEU A 248 -11.32 -10.21 -2.47
N LYS A 249 -11.55 -9.23 -3.35
CA LYS A 249 -12.74 -9.16 -4.21
C LYS A 249 -12.80 -10.34 -5.20
N ALA A 250 -11.68 -10.70 -5.83
CA ALA A 250 -11.60 -11.80 -6.80
C ALA A 250 -11.83 -13.19 -6.17
N VAL A 251 -11.49 -13.36 -4.89
CA VAL A 251 -11.82 -14.57 -4.12
C VAL A 251 -13.34 -14.69 -3.91
N ASN A 252 -14.04 -13.56 -3.76
CA ASN A 252 -15.48 -13.47 -3.55
C ASN A 252 -15.95 -14.37 -2.38
N LEU A 253 -15.44 -14.11 -1.17
CA LEU A 253 -15.69 -14.95 0.02
C LEU A 253 -17.17 -15.10 0.37
N LYS A 254 -18.00 -14.08 0.09
CA LYS A 254 -19.43 -14.10 0.41
C LYS A 254 -20.19 -15.25 -0.25
N GLN A 255 -19.69 -15.81 -1.34
CA GLN A 255 -20.32 -16.96 -2.01
C GLN A 255 -20.27 -18.26 -1.18
N TYR A 256 -19.50 -18.29 -0.09
CA TYR A 256 -19.35 -19.46 0.79
C TYR A 256 -20.21 -19.37 2.06
N LEU A 257 -21.06 -18.34 2.20
CA LEU A 257 -21.87 -18.11 3.41
C LEU A 257 -22.84 -19.24 3.75
N ASP A 258 -23.40 -19.90 2.75
CA ASP A 258 -24.29 -21.05 2.89
C ASP A 258 -23.52 -22.38 3.01
N LYS A 259 -22.19 -22.34 2.94
CA LYS A 259 -21.29 -23.51 2.88
C LYS A 259 -20.16 -23.44 3.90
N LEU A 260 -20.33 -22.68 4.98
CA LEU A 260 -19.30 -22.48 6.01
C LEU A 260 -18.81 -23.80 6.64
N ASP A 261 -19.70 -24.78 6.79
CA ASP A 261 -19.38 -26.10 7.34
C ASP A 261 -18.82 -27.08 6.31
N GLN A 262 -18.76 -26.68 5.03
CA GLN A 262 -18.28 -27.51 3.92
C GLN A 262 -16.88 -27.13 3.46
N TYR A 263 -16.34 -25.99 3.91
CA TYR A 263 -15.04 -25.49 3.48
C TYR A 263 -14.16 -25.11 4.69
N GLU A 264 -12.86 -25.24 4.50
CA GLU A 264 -11.84 -24.78 5.43
C GLU A 264 -10.85 -23.84 4.73
N LEU A 265 -10.38 -22.83 5.46
CA LEU A 265 -9.27 -21.99 5.04
C LEU A 265 -7.96 -22.71 5.38
N LYS A 266 -7.08 -22.83 4.38
CA LYS A 266 -5.76 -23.43 4.51
C LYS A 266 -4.68 -22.48 4.03
N LEU A 267 -3.50 -22.60 4.62
CA LEU A 267 -2.26 -21.99 4.14
C LEU A 267 -1.06 -22.77 4.70
N ASN A 268 0.06 -22.68 4.00
CA ASN A 268 1.31 -23.26 4.43
C ASN A 268 2.26 -22.17 4.90
N ILE A 269 2.94 -22.42 6.02
CA ILE A 269 3.96 -21.52 6.54
C ILE A 269 5.22 -22.26 6.92
N TYR A 270 6.36 -21.70 6.55
CA TYR A 270 7.69 -22.20 6.89
C TYR A 270 8.43 -21.17 7.72
N GLN A 271 9.03 -21.60 8.83
CA GLN A 271 9.92 -20.76 9.62
C GLN A 271 11.38 -21.11 9.30
N LYS A 272 12.17 -20.12 8.86
CA LYS A 272 13.60 -20.29 8.58
C LYS A 272 14.47 -19.98 9.80
N SER A 273 14.13 -18.93 10.54
CA SER A 273 14.87 -18.44 11.70
C SER A 273 14.70 -19.33 12.94
N ASP A 274 15.64 -19.25 13.88
CA ASP A 274 15.51 -19.89 15.20
C ASP A 274 14.45 -19.22 16.07
N HIS A 275 14.26 -17.92 15.88
CA HIS A 275 13.26 -17.15 16.58
C HIS A 275 11.89 -17.38 15.92
N SER A 276 10.92 -17.79 16.75
CA SER A 276 9.51 -17.95 16.38
C SER A 276 8.69 -16.83 17.00
N LEU A 277 7.80 -16.25 16.21
CA LEU A 277 6.78 -15.30 16.63
C LEU A 277 5.44 -16.00 16.51
N LEU A 278 4.51 -15.63 17.39
CA LEU A 278 3.12 -15.95 17.17
C LEU A 278 2.64 -15.17 15.96
N LEU A 279 2.46 -15.87 14.84
CA LEU A 279 1.81 -15.32 13.67
C LEU A 279 0.31 -15.54 13.81
N GLU A 280 -0.43 -14.47 13.64
CA GLU A 280 -1.89 -14.49 13.72
C GLU A 280 -2.47 -14.24 12.35
N LEU A 281 -3.45 -15.06 11.98
CA LEU A 281 -4.35 -14.73 10.91
C LEU A 281 -5.48 -13.86 11.49
N ASN A 282 -5.55 -12.58 11.07
CA ASN A 282 -6.49 -11.57 11.59
C ASN A 282 -7.44 -11.07 10.48
N PRO A 283 -8.51 -11.81 10.17
CA PRO A 283 -9.62 -11.31 9.36
C PRO A 283 -10.48 -10.29 10.12
N TYR A 284 -10.75 -9.15 9.48
CA TYR A 284 -11.61 -8.09 10.01
C TYR A 284 -12.96 -8.07 9.31
N TYR A 285 -14.02 -7.90 10.09
CA TYR A 285 -15.37 -7.64 9.61
C TYR A 285 -15.77 -6.17 9.83
N SER A 286 -17.01 -5.78 9.51
CA SER A 286 -17.47 -4.39 9.63
C SER A 286 -17.60 -3.81 11.03
N GLY A 287 -17.16 -4.52 12.07
CA GLY A 287 -16.98 -3.99 13.41
C GLY A 287 -15.50 -3.98 13.79
N ASP A 288 -15.11 -3.14 14.77
CA ASP A 288 -13.74 -3.05 15.27
C ASP A 288 -13.22 -4.32 16.00
N LYS A 289 -13.91 -5.48 15.86
CA LYS A 289 -13.46 -6.73 16.47
C LYS A 289 -12.70 -7.57 15.45
N GLN A 290 -11.61 -8.17 15.91
CA GLN A 290 -10.77 -9.07 15.14
C GLN A 290 -11.17 -10.52 15.43
N ASN A 291 -11.48 -11.28 14.37
CA ASN A 291 -11.39 -12.72 14.47
C ASN A 291 -9.92 -13.07 14.25
N TRP A 292 -9.34 -13.85 15.16
CA TRP A 292 -7.93 -14.21 15.06
C TRP A 292 -7.74 -15.72 15.23
N ALA A 293 -6.73 -16.24 14.55
CA ALA A 293 -6.27 -17.61 14.77
C ALA A 293 -4.75 -17.62 14.84
N GLY A 294 -4.22 -18.02 16.00
CA GLY A 294 -2.79 -18.19 16.20
C GLY A 294 -2.24 -19.37 15.40
N ILE A 295 -1.11 -19.15 14.76
CA ILE A 295 -0.39 -20.13 13.95
C ILE A 295 0.91 -20.47 14.67
N LYS A 296 1.04 -21.74 15.07
CA LYS A 296 2.29 -22.26 15.65
C LYS A 296 3.17 -22.78 14.53
N THR A 297 4.32 -22.15 14.33
CA THR A 297 5.32 -22.56 13.35
C THR A 297 6.40 -23.44 13.97
N LYS A 298 7.16 -24.13 13.12
CA LYS A 298 8.34 -24.90 13.53
C LYS A 298 9.48 -24.63 12.55
N LYS A 299 10.68 -24.38 13.09
CA LYS A 299 11.87 -24.12 12.26
C LYS A 299 12.14 -25.29 11.33
N GLY A 300 12.42 -24.99 10.07
CA GLY A 300 12.85 -25.99 9.09
C GLY A 300 11.72 -26.81 8.48
N GLU A 301 10.47 -26.53 8.83
CA GLU A 301 9.32 -27.34 8.42
C GLU A 301 8.17 -26.48 7.90
N TRP A 302 7.50 -26.96 6.87
CA TRP A 302 6.20 -26.43 6.45
C TRP A 302 5.13 -26.92 7.40
N VAL A 303 4.43 -25.98 8.03
CA VAL A 303 3.23 -26.23 8.82
C VAL A 303 2.03 -25.82 7.98
N GLU A 304 1.08 -26.75 7.79
CA GLU A 304 -0.24 -26.42 7.24
C GLU A 304 -1.16 -25.92 8.36
N PHE A 305 -1.54 -24.66 8.29
CA PHE A 305 -2.66 -24.15 9.05
C PHE A 305 -3.97 -24.51 8.35
N LYS A 306 -4.96 -24.98 9.11
CA LYS A 306 -6.31 -25.23 8.63
C LYS A 306 -7.37 -24.89 9.67
N LYS A 307 -8.43 -24.22 9.26
CA LYS A 307 -9.59 -23.89 10.10
C LYS A 307 -10.89 -23.89 9.28
N PRO A 308 -11.98 -24.48 9.79
CA PRO A 308 -13.30 -24.37 9.15
C PRO A 308 -13.72 -22.92 8.93
N LEU A 309 -14.40 -22.61 7.83
CA LEU A 309 -14.87 -21.24 7.57
C LEU A 309 -15.91 -20.76 8.59
N ALA A 310 -16.63 -21.67 9.24
CA ALA A 310 -17.50 -21.35 10.36
C ALA A 310 -16.78 -20.59 11.49
N HIS A 311 -15.46 -20.82 11.68
CA HIS A 311 -14.66 -20.07 12.65
C HIS A 311 -14.51 -18.58 12.30
N PHE A 312 -14.68 -18.23 11.02
CA PHE A 312 -14.52 -16.88 10.49
C PHE A 312 -15.83 -16.30 9.94
N LYS A 313 -17.00 -16.79 10.41
CA LYS A 313 -18.32 -16.42 9.87
C LYS A 313 -18.50 -14.90 9.67
N ASP A 314 -18.27 -14.10 10.70
CA ASP A 314 -18.46 -12.63 10.63
C ASP A 314 -17.59 -11.98 9.54
N TYR A 315 -16.39 -12.51 9.35
CA TYR A 315 -15.50 -12.07 8.28
C TYR A 315 -16.00 -12.49 6.91
N ILE A 316 -16.51 -13.71 6.75
CA ILE A 316 -17.07 -14.15 5.47
C ILE A 316 -18.33 -13.33 5.12
N GLU A 317 -19.13 -12.91 6.10
CA GLU A 317 -20.31 -12.06 5.92
C GLU A 317 -19.95 -10.65 5.46
N SER A 318 -18.87 -10.09 6.01
CA SER A 318 -18.40 -8.75 5.68
C SER A 318 -16.88 -8.67 5.57
N PRO A 319 -16.26 -9.23 4.50
CA PRO A 319 -14.82 -9.28 4.39
C PRO A 319 -14.25 -7.89 4.14
N GLN A 320 -13.62 -7.29 5.16
CA GLN A 320 -12.99 -5.98 5.02
C GLN A 320 -11.48 -6.08 4.80
N ARG A 321 -10.82 -6.98 5.54
CA ARG A 321 -9.37 -7.12 5.52
C ARG A 321 -8.99 -8.55 5.92
N PHE A 322 -8.07 -9.14 5.16
CA PHE A 322 -7.41 -10.39 5.49
C PHE A 322 -5.96 -10.06 5.85
N ALA A 323 -5.57 -10.21 7.11
CA ALA A 323 -4.23 -9.82 7.54
C ALA A 323 -3.46 -10.97 8.19
N PHE A 324 -2.15 -10.93 8.07
CA PHE A 324 -1.25 -11.60 9.00
C PHE A 324 -0.67 -10.58 9.97
N ALA A 325 -0.61 -10.92 11.24
CA ALA A 325 -0.13 -10.03 12.30
C ALA A 325 0.88 -10.72 13.22
N TRP A 326 1.77 -9.94 13.80
CA TRP A 326 2.67 -10.39 14.87
C TRP A 326 3.03 -9.22 15.79
N ILE A 327 3.45 -9.57 17.00
CA ILE A 327 4.07 -8.62 17.92
C ILE A 327 5.53 -8.44 17.49
N ASP A 328 5.95 -7.19 17.33
CA ASP A 328 7.36 -6.88 17.07
C ASP A 328 8.20 -7.34 18.27
N TYR A 329 9.20 -8.18 18.01
CA TYR A 329 10.08 -8.66 19.06
C TYR A 329 11.26 -7.71 19.28
N ILE A 330 11.68 -7.68 20.53
CA ILE A 330 12.89 -7.02 20.99
C ILE A 330 13.89 -8.14 21.23
N GLY A 331 15.05 -8.08 20.57
CA GLY A 331 16.01 -9.17 20.62
C GLY A 331 17.37 -8.76 20.05
N PRO A 332 18.34 -9.69 20.06
CA PRO A 332 19.60 -9.51 19.33
C PRO A 332 19.31 -9.19 17.86
N GLU A 333 20.28 -8.62 17.13
CA GLU A 333 20.14 -8.20 15.71
C GLU A 333 19.78 -9.33 14.71
N GLU A 334 19.43 -10.51 15.20
CA GLU A 334 18.89 -11.63 14.43
C GLU A 334 17.54 -11.28 13.84
N LEU A 335 17.35 -11.64 12.57
CA LEU A 335 16.15 -11.40 11.78
C LEU A 335 15.22 -12.62 11.91
N CYS A 336 13.91 -12.40 11.97
CA CYS A 336 12.94 -13.48 11.82
C CYS A 336 12.55 -13.62 10.34
N GLU A 337 12.60 -14.83 9.81
CA GLU A 337 12.30 -15.08 8.40
C GLU A 337 11.28 -16.21 8.25
N TYR A 338 10.21 -15.90 7.53
CA TYR A 338 9.10 -16.80 7.25
C TYR A 338 8.84 -16.87 5.74
N TYR A 339 8.32 -18.00 5.30
CA TYR A 339 7.74 -18.14 3.97
C TYR A 339 6.28 -18.57 4.09
N ILE A 340 5.40 -17.94 3.32
CA ILE A 340 3.98 -18.30 3.22
C ILE A 340 3.71 -18.75 1.79
N ASP A 341 2.90 -19.80 1.66
CA ASP A 341 2.47 -20.33 0.37
C ASP A 341 1.07 -20.98 0.45
N ASN A 342 0.45 -21.21 -0.70
CA ASN A 342 -0.71 -22.07 -0.92
C ASN A 342 -1.94 -21.72 -0.05
N ILE A 343 -2.26 -20.43 0.00
CA ILE A 343 -3.43 -19.89 0.69
C ILE A 343 -4.68 -20.23 -0.15
N ARG A 344 -5.63 -20.96 0.43
CA ARG A 344 -6.80 -21.48 -0.29
C ARG A 344 -8.00 -21.76 0.60
N LEU A 345 -9.17 -21.79 0.01
CA LEU A 345 -10.35 -22.45 0.56
C LEU A 345 -10.40 -23.86 -0.03
N GLU A 346 -10.59 -24.86 0.82
CA GLU A 346 -10.66 -26.26 0.41
C GLU A 346 -11.91 -26.91 0.99
N LYS A 347 -12.61 -27.70 0.18
CA LYS A 347 -13.79 -28.43 0.62
C LYS A 347 -13.37 -29.47 1.66
N ILE A 348 -14.08 -29.50 2.79
CA ILE A 348 -13.86 -30.49 3.84
C ILE A 348 -14.26 -31.84 3.28
N SER A 349 -13.28 -32.72 3.09
CA SER A 349 -13.53 -34.12 2.74
C SER A 349 -14.42 -34.73 3.81
N ALA A 350 -15.51 -35.40 3.41
CA ALA A 350 -16.31 -36.18 4.34
C ALA A 350 -15.37 -37.11 5.11
N LYS A 351 -15.41 -37.06 6.45
CA LYS A 351 -14.70 -38.07 7.25
C LYS A 351 -15.19 -39.44 6.76
N PRO A 352 -14.27 -40.35 6.40
CA PRO A 352 -14.65 -41.70 6.01
C PRO A 352 -15.47 -42.40 7.11
#